data_AF-A0A2A9MCV3-F1
#
_entry.id   AF-A0A2A9MCV3-F1
#
_cell.length_a   1.000
_cell.length_b   1.000
_cell.length_c   1.000
_cell.angle_alpha   90.00
_cell.angle_beta   90.00
_cell.angle_gamma   90.00
#
_symmetry.space_group_name_H-M   'P 1'
#
loop_
_entity.id
_entity.type
_entity.pdbx_description
1 polymer ?
#
loop_
_entity_poly.entity_id
_entity_poly.type
_entity_poly.pdbx_seq_one_letter_code
_entity_poly.pdbx_strand_id
1 'polypeptide(L)'
;MVRALLPFAVSFLAAQRCNGQNAGYTLGPLQQLTQFRKQHRRTIDGRLCAAAFVQDDQTYTDCTTARAPDGATGKPVPLESPTETLPVNSFLPGGEWCYVEVQLLGKGGRDWNWCIPPIDYGE
;
A
#
# COMPACT_ATOMS: atom_id res chain seq x y z
N MET A 1 -65.50 27.56 37.02
CA MET A 1 -64.88 26.27 36.69
C MET A 1 -63.52 26.53 36.06
N VAL A 2 -62.53 25.73 36.48
CA VAL A 2 -61.09 25.99 36.41
C VAL A 2 -60.50 25.69 35.02
N ARG A 3 -59.41 26.39 34.75
CA ARG A 3 -58.62 26.57 33.53
C ARG A 3 -57.62 25.42 33.31
N ALA A 4 -57.07 25.40 32.10
CA ALA A 4 -55.75 24.89 31.71
C ALA A 4 -55.65 23.44 31.16
N LEU A 5 -55.66 23.39 29.82
CA LEU A 5 -54.53 22.97 28.98
C LEU A 5 -53.55 21.96 29.64
N LEU A 6 -53.69 20.68 29.29
CA LEU A 6 -52.63 19.69 29.49
C LEU A 6 -51.60 19.82 28.34
N PRO A 7 -50.32 20.08 28.65
CA PRO A 7 -49.28 20.28 27.67
C PRO A 7 -48.79 18.94 27.08
N PHE A 8 -48.48 19.01 25.78
CA PHE A 8 -47.52 18.18 25.06
C PHE A 8 -46.39 17.66 25.97
N ALA A 9 -46.27 16.34 26.14
CA ALA A 9 -44.99 15.64 26.37
C ALA A 9 -45.22 14.14 26.57
N VAL A 10 -45.31 13.37 25.49
CA VAL A 10 -44.88 11.97 25.53
C VAL A 10 -43.74 11.82 24.54
N SER A 11 -42.59 12.25 25.08
CA SER A 11 -41.22 11.87 24.80
C SER A 11 -41.02 10.88 23.65
N PHE A 12 -40.36 11.40 22.60
CA PHE A 12 -39.61 10.64 21.60
C PHE A 12 -38.77 9.54 22.27
N LEU A 13 -39.26 8.30 22.21
CA LEU A 13 -38.47 7.12 22.52
C LEU A 13 -37.40 6.98 21.44
N ALA A 14 -36.20 7.44 21.80
CA ALA A 14 -34.89 7.05 21.30
C ALA A 14 -34.84 6.68 19.81
N ALA A 15 -34.68 7.69 18.94
CA ALA A 15 -33.76 7.52 17.83
C ALA A 15 -32.41 7.14 18.45
N GLN A 16 -32.13 5.84 18.52
CA GLN A 16 -30.83 5.31 18.82
C GLN A 16 -29.89 5.94 17.81
N ARG A 17 -29.21 7.01 18.24
CA ARG A 17 -28.02 7.49 17.58
C ARG A 17 -27.12 6.27 17.57
N CYS A 18 -26.93 5.65 16.40
CA CYS A 18 -25.74 4.86 16.15
C CYS A 18 -24.57 5.83 16.34
N ASN A 19 -24.19 6.01 17.60
CA ASN A 19 -23.00 6.70 17.98
C ASN A 19 -21.89 5.73 17.58
N GLY A 20 -21.49 5.82 16.30
CA GLY A 20 -20.27 5.22 15.81
C GLY A 20 -19.15 5.87 16.60
N GLN A 21 -18.86 5.28 17.75
CA GLN A 21 -17.72 5.63 18.57
C GLN A 21 -16.51 5.32 17.70
N ASN A 22 -15.95 6.35 17.07
CA ASN A 22 -14.62 6.30 16.48
C ASN A 22 -13.65 6.10 17.64
N ALA A 23 -13.52 4.85 18.06
CA ALA A 23 -12.61 4.41 19.10
C ALA A 23 -11.18 4.64 18.60
N GLY A 24 -10.61 5.77 18.99
CA GLY A 24 -9.26 5.83 19.57
C GLY A 24 -8.11 5.25 18.75
N TYR A 25 -8.12 5.29 17.43
CA TYR A 25 -6.88 5.13 16.67
C TYR A 25 -6.10 6.45 16.74
N THR A 26 -4.97 6.45 17.44
CA THR A 26 -3.98 7.53 17.35
C THR A 26 -3.47 7.56 15.92
N LEU A 27 -4.03 8.44 15.10
CA LEU A 27 -3.68 8.58 13.68
C LEU A 27 -2.26 9.13 13.47
N GLY A 28 -1.62 9.72 14.48
CA GLY A 28 -0.30 10.34 14.37
C GLY A 28 0.81 9.39 13.87
N PRO A 29 1.04 8.24 14.53
CA PRO A 29 2.02 7.26 14.05
C PRO A 29 1.73 6.73 12.65
N LEU A 30 0.46 6.56 12.28
CA LEU A 30 0.07 6.10 10.95
C LEU A 30 0.22 7.21 9.89
N GLN A 31 -0.08 8.47 10.24
CA GLN A 31 0.08 9.63 9.38
C GLN A 31 1.53 9.82 8.93
N GLN A 32 2.48 9.60 9.85
CA GLN A 32 3.90 9.69 9.55
C GLN A 32 4.37 8.60 8.57
N LEU A 33 3.72 7.43 8.58
CA LEU A 33 3.99 6.36 7.62
C LEU A 33 3.30 6.61 6.27
N THR A 34 2.16 7.30 6.26
CA THR A 34 1.44 7.63 5.01
C THR A 34 2.02 8.82 4.26
N GLN A 35 2.72 9.75 4.93
CA GLN A 35 3.23 10.96 4.27
C GLN A 35 4.25 10.67 3.13
N PHE A 36 4.97 9.55 3.21
CA PHE A 36 5.94 9.13 2.19
C PHE A 36 5.34 8.14 1.18
N ARG A 37 4.17 7.56 1.46
CA ARG A 37 3.50 6.61 0.57
C ARG A 37 2.58 7.36 -0.39
N LYS A 38 3.16 7.96 -1.44
CA LYS A 38 2.36 8.57 -2.52
C LYS A 38 1.49 7.54 -3.25
N GLN A 39 1.97 6.30 -3.40
CA GLN A 39 1.22 5.18 -3.97
C GLN A 39 1.59 3.86 -3.27
N HIS A 40 0.60 3.00 -3.01
CA HIS A 40 0.81 1.68 -2.41
C HIS A 40 1.22 0.66 -3.49
N ARG A 41 2.50 0.63 -3.88
CA ARG A 41 3.01 -0.39 -4.80
C ARG A 41 3.16 -1.75 -4.10
N ARG A 42 2.99 -2.80 -4.90
CA ARG A 42 3.15 -4.19 -4.47
C ARG A 42 4.20 -4.88 -5.31
N THR A 43 4.78 -5.92 -4.72
CA THR A 43 5.65 -6.85 -5.42
C THR A 43 4.83 -7.92 -6.15
N ILE A 44 5.47 -8.65 -7.07
CA ILE A 44 4.86 -9.77 -7.82
C ILE A 44 4.36 -10.91 -6.91
N ASP A 45 4.89 -11.02 -5.70
CA ASP A 45 4.45 -11.98 -4.67
C ASP A 45 3.40 -11.39 -3.70
N GLY A 46 2.88 -10.19 -4.00
CA GLY A 46 1.75 -9.56 -3.29
C GLY A 46 2.12 -8.77 -2.03
N ARG A 47 3.41 -8.69 -1.68
CA ARG A 47 3.89 -7.95 -0.51
C ARG A 47 3.96 -6.45 -0.79
N LEU A 48 3.86 -5.64 0.27
CA LEU A 48 3.88 -4.18 0.14
C LEU A 48 5.32 -3.69 0.00
N CYS A 49 5.55 -2.76 -0.92
CA CYS A 49 6.82 -2.04 -0.98
C CYS A 49 7.01 -1.16 0.26
N ALA A 50 8.26 -1.03 0.72
CA ALA A 50 8.63 -0.11 1.78
C ALA A 50 8.25 1.33 1.41
N ALA A 51 7.81 2.12 2.40
CA ALA A 51 7.43 3.52 2.18
C ALA A 51 8.59 4.38 1.65
N ALA A 52 9.80 4.09 2.10
CA ALA A 52 11.04 4.65 1.60
C ALA A 52 12.20 3.70 1.91
N PHE A 53 13.23 3.70 1.07
CA PHE A 53 14.45 2.92 1.29
C PHE A 53 15.66 3.63 0.69
N VAL A 54 16.85 3.23 1.13
CA VAL A 54 18.12 3.76 0.61
C VAL A 54 18.89 2.64 -0.07
N GLN A 55 19.39 2.90 -1.28
CA GLN A 55 20.35 2.04 -1.96
C GLN A 55 21.34 2.89 -2.75
N ASP A 56 22.63 2.51 -2.73
CA ASP A 56 23.70 3.20 -3.45
C ASP A 56 23.72 4.72 -3.15
N ASP A 57 23.52 5.08 -1.87
CA ASP A 57 23.40 6.46 -1.35
C ASP A 57 22.24 7.29 -1.93
N GLN A 58 21.29 6.66 -2.63
CA GLN A 58 20.07 7.28 -3.13
C GLN A 58 18.85 6.84 -2.33
N THR A 59 17.96 7.80 -2.02
CA THR A 59 16.69 7.53 -1.34
C THR A 59 15.58 7.36 -2.37
N TYR A 60 14.84 6.26 -2.27
CA TYR A 60 13.69 5.95 -3.12
C TYR A 60 12.42 5.90 -2.26
N THR A 61 11.33 6.45 -2.80
CA THR A 61 9.98 6.41 -2.18
C THR A 61 8.98 5.66 -3.05
N ASP A 62 9.45 5.00 -4.11
CA ASP A 62 8.68 4.23 -5.07
C ASP A 62 9.56 3.09 -5.63
N CYS A 63 8.98 2.22 -6.45
CA CYS A 63 9.72 1.24 -7.23
C CYS A 63 10.75 1.92 -8.13
N THR A 64 11.90 1.30 -8.31
CA THR A 64 13.02 1.87 -9.05
C THR A 64 13.51 0.93 -10.15
N THR A 65 14.05 1.51 -11.23
CA THR A 65 14.77 0.81 -12.29
C THR A 65 16.28 0.75 -12.03
N ALA A 66 16.74 1.23 -10.87
CA ALA A 66 18.12 1.09 -10.43
C ALA A 66 18.53 -0.39 -10.33
N ARG A 67 19.83 -0.65 -10.12
CA ARG A 67 20.34 -2.01 -9.94
C ARG A 67 19.69 -2.66 -8.71
N ALA A 68 19.14 -3.85 -8.85
CA ALA A 68 18.58 -4.61 -7.73
C ALA A 68 19.69 -5.12 -6.79
N PRO A 69 19.38 -5.53 -5.55
CA PRO A 69 20.38 -6.01 -4.59
C PRO A 69 21.13 -7.28 -5.04
N ASP A 70 20.55 -8.09 -5.92
CA ASP A 70 21.23 -9.23 -6.57
C ASP A 70 22.08 -8.84 -7.79
N GLY A 71 22.03 -7.57 -8.18
CA GLY A 71 22.76 -7.00 -9.28
C GLY A 71 22.01 -6.94 -10.61
N ALA A 72 20.76 -7.39 -10.68
CA ALA A 72 19.94 -7.34 -11.89
C ALA A 72 19.48 -5.91 -12.23
N THR A 73 19.25 -5.62 -13.51
CA THR A 73 18.85 -4.28 -14.00
C THR A 73 17.50 -4.29 -14.75
N GLY A 74 16.65 -5.30 -14.53
CA GLY A 74 15.33 -5.41 -15.16
C GLY A 74 14.51 -6.56 -14.57
N LYS A 75 13.34 -6.90 -15.12
CA LYS A 75 12.49 -8.01 -14.64
C LYS A 75 12.79 -9.33 -15.36
N PRO A 76 12.87 -10.47 -14.66
CA PRO A 76 13.03 -11.77 -15.31
C PRO A 76 11.73 -12.15 -16.02
N VAL A 77 11.81 -12.56 -17.27
CA VAL A 77 10.65 -13.10 -18.01
C VAL A 77 10.48 -14.58 -17.71
N PRO A 78 9.25 -15.08 -17.50
CA PRO A 78 8.98 -16.52 -17.51
C PRO A 78 9.39 -17.10 -18.87
N LEU A 79 9.95 -18.32 -18.87
CA LEU A 79 10.46 -19.08 -20.02
C LEU A 79 9.40 -19.46 -21.08
N GLU A 80 8.26 -18.78 -21.14
CA GLU A 80 7.07 -19.16 -21.91
C GLU A 80 6.77 -18.25 -23.10
N SER A 81 7.72 -17.40 -23.53
CA SER A 81 7.56 -16.60 -24.75
C SER A 81 8.16 -17.36 -25.95
N PRO A 82 7.35 -17.88 -26.89
CA PRO A 82 7.85 -18.64 -28.04
C PRO A 82 8.31 -17.74 -29.21
N THR A 83 8.26 -16.41 -29.10
CA THR A 83 8.32 -15.54 -30.29
C THR A 83 9.54 -14.63 -30.40
N GLU A 84 10.43 -14.56 -29.41
CA GLU A 84 11.67 -13.81 -29.58
C GLU A 84 12.86 -14.51 -28.90
N THR A 85 13.91 -14.73 -29.69
CA THR A 85 15.24 -15.22 -29.28
C THR A 85 15.92 -14.24 -28.32
N LEU A 86 15.40 -14.14 -27.12
CA LEU A 86 16.03 -13.46 -26.00
C LEU A 86 16.98 -14.46 -25.30
N PRO A 87 18.24 -14.09 -24.97
CA PRO A 87 19.16 -14.97 -24.26
C PRO A 87 18.55 -15.50 -22.96
N VAL A 88 18.99 -16.68 -22.52
CA VAL A 88 18.41 -17.44 -21.39
C VAL A 88 18.48 -16.72 -20.02
N ASN A 89 19.14 -15.56 -19.96
CA ASN A 89 19.20 -14.63 -18.82
C ASN A 89 18.69 -13.22 -19.20
N SER A 90 17.63 -13.15 -20.00
CA SER A 90 17.10 -11.87 -20.46
C SER A 90 16.24 -11.20 -19.42
N PHE A 91 16.65 -10.00 -19.07
CA PHE A 91 15.89 -9.06 -18.27
C PHE A 91 15.29 -8.02 -19.19
N LEU A 92 13.96 -7.88 -19.21
CA LEU A 92 13.33 -6.79 -19.95
C LEU A 92 13.75 -5.46 -19.30
N PRO A 93 14.19 -4.47 -20.09
CA PRO A 93 14.43 -3.12 -19.58
C PRO A 93 13.13 -2.57 -18.98
N GLY A 94 13.24 -1.91 -17.83
CA GLY A 94 12.08 -1.31 -17.16
C GLY A 94 11.36 -2.21 -16.16
N GLY A 95 11.97 -3.32 -15.74
CA GLY A 95 11.50 -4.02 -14.55
C GLY A 95 11.81 -3.22 -13.29
N GLU A 96 10.81 -2.55 -12.72
CA GLU A 96 10.97 -1.85 -11.45
C GLU A 96 10.95 -2.83 -10.27
N TRP A 97 11.68 -2.51 -9.21
CA TRP A 97 11.73 -3.29 -7.97
C TRP A 97 11.69 -2.40 -6.73
N CYS A 98 11.41 -2.99 -5.57
CA CYS A 98 11.41 -2.30 -4.28
C CYS A 98 11.84 -3.24 -3.15
N TYR A 99 12.35 -2.68 -2.05
CA TYR A 99 12.38 -3.39 -0.78
C TYR A 99 10.96 -3.59 -0.25
N VAL A 100 10.73 -4.70 0.43
CA VAL A 100 9.46 -5.06 1.06
C VAL A 100 9.35 -4.41 2.43
N GLU A 101 8.16 -3.93 2.75
CA GLU A 101 7.84 -3.36 4.06
C GLU A 101 7.89 -4.45 5.15
N VAL A 102 9.00 -4.50 5.88
CA VAL A 102 9.22 -5.50 6.94
C VAL A 102 8.39 -5.24 8.18
N GLN A 103 7.94 -4.00 8.40
CA GLN A 103 7.20 -3.60 9.60
C GLN A 103 5.82 -4.26 9.70
N LEU A 104 5.24 -4.69 8.58
CA LEU A 104 3.89 -5.28 8.52
C LEU A 104 3.91 -6.80 8.34
N LEU A 105 4.95 -7.37 7.74
CA LEU A 105 4.97 -8.78 7.30
C LEU A 105 6.05 -9.64 7.97
N GLY A 106 6.95 -9.03 8.76
CA GLY A 106 8.10 -9.72 9.35
C GLY A 106 9.22 -9.99 8.34
N LYS A 107 10.40 -10.39 8.82
CA LYS A 107 11.57 -10.67 7.97
C LYS A 107 11.37 -12.00 7.23
N GLY A 108 10.90 -11.93 5.99
CA GLY A 108 10.83 -13.08 5.08
C GLY A 108 12.20 -13.52 4.57
N GLY A 109 12.24 -14.59 3.76
CA GLY A 109 13.48 -15.11 3.17
C GLY A 109 14.16 -14.18 2.14
N ARG A 110 13.41 -13.20 1.61
CA ARG A 110 13.92 -12.12 0.75
C ARG A 110 13.21 -10.83 1.12
N ASP A 111 13.95 -9.74 1.31
CA ASP A 111 13.46 -8.43 1.74
C ASP A 111 13.23 -7.45 0.60
N TRP A 112 13.32 -7.90 -0.66
CA TRP A 112 13.00 -7.14 -1.87
C TRP A 112 12.35 -8.04 -2.92
N ASN A 113 11.63 -7.47 -3.88
CA ASN A 113 11.16 -8.21 -5.06
C ASN A 113 10.76 -7.25 -6.19
N TRP A 114 10.48 -7.79 -7.38
CA TRP A 114 10.01 -7.01 -8.51
C TRP A 114 8.61 -6.45 -8.28
N CYS A 115 8.38 -5.21 -8.70
CA CYS A 115 7.10 -4.53 -8.54
C CYS A 115 6.10 -4.92 -9.61
N ILE A 116 4.81 -5.03 -9.28
CA ILE A 116 3.74 -4.99 -10.31
C ILE A 116 3.61 -3.56 -10.86
N PRO A 117 3.08 -3.38 -12.09
CA PRO A 117 2.73 -2.05 -12.60
C PRO A 117 1.85 -1.28 -11.61
N PRO A 118 1.90 0.06 -11.59
CA PRO A 118 1.01 0.83 -10.74
C PRO A 118 -0.45 0.52 -11.08
N ILE A 119 -1.25 0.24 -10.05
CA ILE A 119 -2.68 0.01 -10.22
C ILE A 119 -3.33 1.39 -10.31
N ASP A 120 -3.76 1.76 -11.51
CA ASP A 120 -4.63 2.91 -11.72
C ASP A 120 -6.06 2.49 -11.37
N TYR A 121 -6.65 3.17 -10.39
CA TYR A 121 -8.03 2.89 -9.96
C TYR A 121 -9.07 3.68 -10.74
N GLY A 122 -8.65 4.49 -11.73
CA GLY A 122 -9.53 5.41 -12.46
C GLY A 122 -10.08 6.51 -11.55
N GLU A 123 -10.19 7.72 -12.08
CA GLU A 123 -11.07 8.74 -11.48
C GLU A 123 -12.54 8.40 -11.74
#